data_AF-A0A9W3FWU1-F1
#
_entry.id   AF-A0A9W3FWU1-F1
#
_cell.length_a   1.000
_cell.length_b   1.000
_cell.length_c   1.000
_cell.angle_alpha   90.00
_cell.angle_beta   90.00
_cell.angle_gamma   90.00
#
_symmetry.space_group_name_H-M   'P 1'
#
loop_
_entity.id
_entity.type
_entity.pdbx_description
1 polymer ?
#
loop_
_entity_poly.entity_id
_entity_poly.type
_entity_poly.pdbx_seq_one_letter_code
_entity_poly.pdbx_strand_id
1 'polypeptide(L)'
;MVQQNTCLAYSTDFISKMPGVEEDVPLKEPGVAESRPCKPETSGPTQEDKSSPEDHPSCVIDTVNDASKLSSEIGMNHDFHVEEKVLPPSSLEGRVKETIHNAFWDHLKEQLLAAPPDFSCALELLKEIKEILLSLLLPRQNRLRSEIEEALDMDLLKKEAEHGTLNVPHLSKYILNMMTLLCAPVRDEAVQKLENITDPVRLLRGIFQVLGLMKMDMVNYTIQSLQPQLQEHSIQYERAKFQELLNKQPRLLDHTTKWLAQAAADLSMPPPSCPDTPNSSSGVSSSPSEAAISPEPLSPAMVLSQGFLNLLLWDPEDEEFPETLLMDRAWLQELEAQLNQLTILASVLLVASSFSGSVLFGSPQFVDKLKRTTKALMEEFNSRPEEEAMVTVSERVSQEIHQSLKNMGLAALSSDNTASLIGQLQNVAKKENCVRSVIAQALETEVESL
;
A
#
# COMPACT_ATOMS: atom_id res chain seq x y z
N MET A 1 -23.66 -14.71 12.69
CA MET A 1 -22.79 -15.00 11.52
C MET A 1 -21.45 -14.27 11.61
N VAL A 2 -21.40 -13.00 12.06
CA VAL A 2 -20.15 -12.22 12.16
C VAL A 2 -19.24 -12.66 13.33
N GLN A 3 -19.79 -13.00 14.51
CA GLN A 3 -18.99 -13.34 15.71
C GLN A 3 -18.21 -14.66 15.66
N GLN A 4 -18.57 -15.61 14.79
CA GLN A 4 -17.82 -16.86 14.64
C GLN A 4 -16.69 -16.73 13.61
N ASN A 5 -16.81 -15.80 12.66
CA ASN A 5 -15.81 -15.60 11.61
C ASN A 5 -14.65 -14.71 12.06
N THR A 6 -14.81 -13.93 13.12
CA THR A 6 -13.73 -13.09 13.70
C THR A 6 -12.64 -13.92 14.39
N CYS A 7 -12.91 -15.17 14.76
CA CYS A 7 -11.92 -16.07 15.37
C CYS A 7 -10.88 -16.64 14.38
N LEU A 8 -11.14 -16.59 13.07
CA LEU A 8 -10.25 -17.18 12.07
C LEU A 8 -8.98 -16.33 11.81
N ALA A 9 -8.99 -15.05 12.20
CA ALA A 9 -7.92 -14.10 11.92
C ALA A 9 -6.75 -14.10 12.94
N TYR A 10 -6.89 -14.76 14.09
CA TYR A 10 -5.88 -14.73 15.15
C TYR A 10 -5.40 -16.13 15.54
N SER A 11 -4.55 -16.75 14.71
CA SER A 11 -3.44 -17.60 15.19
C SER A 11 -2.54 -17.95 13.99
N THR A 12 -1.37 -17.31 13.91
CA THR A 12 -0.40 -17.46 12.81
C THR A 12 1.00 -17.88 13.25
N ASP A 13 1.16 -18.47 14.43
CA ASP A 13 2.31 -19.36 14.67
C ASP A 13 2.06 -20.19 15.93
N PHE A 14 1.63 -21.42 15.72
CA PHE A 14 1.56 -22.44 16.78
C PHE A 14 2.97 -22.92 17.17
N ILE A 15 3.84 -23.10 16.17
CA ILE A 15 5.21 -23.61 16.37
C ILE A 15 6.08 -22.61 17.16
N SER A 16 5.84 -21.29 17.03
CA SER A 16 6.56 -20.28 17.82
C SER A 16 6.01 -20.11 19.25
N LYS A 17 4.81 -20.64 19.53
CA LYS A 17 4.10 -20.49 20.82
C LYS A 17 4.20 -21.72 21.73
N MET A 18 4.86 -22.80 21.30
CA MET A 18 5.12 -23.93 22.18
C MET A 18 6.19 -23.59 23.22
N PRO A 19 5.97 -23.89 24.52
CA PRO A 19 6.99 -23.74 25.54
C PRO A 19 8.10 -24.77 25.31
N GLY A 20 9.26 -24.30 24.84
CA GLY A 20 10.50 -25.07 24.86
C GLY A 20 11.03 -25.17 26.28
N VAL A 21 11.12 -26.42 26.77
CA VAL A 21 12.04 -26.97 27.79
C VAL A 21 12.65 -25.93 28.76
N GLU A 22 12.17 -25.95 30.00
CA GLU A 22 12.92 -25.40 31.14
C GLU A 22 14.30 -26.07 31.20
N GLU A 23 15.35 -25.33 30.84
CA GLU A 23 16.71 -25.63 31.29
C GLU A 23 17.18 -24.53 32.23
N ASP A 24 16.95 -24.81 33.51
CA ASP A 24 17.49 -24.11 34.66
C ASP A 24 18.92 -24.62 34.91
N VAL A 25 19.94 -23.99 34.30
CA VAL A 25 21.35 -24.13 34.75
C VAL A 25 22.12 -22.81 34.59
N PRO A 26 22.74 -22.29 35.68
CA PRO A 26 23.40 -20.99 35.69
C PRO A 26 24.84 -21.07 35.20
N LEU A 27 25.23 -20.18 34.27
CA LEU A 27 26.63 -19.95 33.93
C LEU A 27 27.21 -18.78 34.72
N LYS A 28 28.07 -19.15 35.66
CA LYS A 28 28.97 -18.32 36.47
C LYS A 28 29.79 -17.34 35.63
N GLU A 29 29.79 -16.07 36.03
CA GLU A 29 30.92 -15.17 35.82
C GLU A 29 32.05 -15.46 36.82
N PRO A 30 33.33 -15.29 36.46
CA PRO A 30 34.39 -15.04 37.42
C PRO A 30 34.60 -13.52 37.57
N GLY A 31 34.21 -13.00 38.73
CA GLY A 31 34.31 -11.57 39.06
C GLY A 31 35.67 -11.11 39.60
N VAL A 32 35.74 -9.83 39.96
CA VAL A 32 36.60 -9.24 41.02
C VAL A 32 35.99 -7.90 41.49
N ALA A 33 35.77 -7.80 42.82
CA ALA A 33 35.77 -6.64 43.75
C ALA A 33 34.93 -5.37 43.41
N GLU A 34 34.23 -4.69 44.32
CA GLU A 34 34.52 -4.41 45.73
C GLU A 34 33.27 -3.87 46.48
N SER A 35 33.09 -4.33 47.73
CA SER A 35 32.50 -3.65 48.92
C SER A 35 31.23 -2.75 48.86
N ARG A 36 30.08 -3.31 49.28
CA ARG A 36 29.23 -3.02 50.50
C ARG A 36 29.08 -1.57 51.04
N PRO A 37 28.02 -1.27 51.85
CA PRO A 37 26.56 -1.32 51.63
C PRO A 37 25.83 -0.04 52.15
N CYS A 38 24.51 0.11 51.97
CA CYS A 38 23.57 0.49 53.05
C CYS A 38 22.10 0.65 52.58
N LYS A 39 21.22 0.47 53.56
CA LYS A 39 19.77 0.20 53.52
C LYS A 39 18.93 1.52 53.55
N PRO A 40 17.58 1.42 53.50
CA PRO A 40 16.65 2.45 53.00
C PRO A 40 16.07 3.33 54.12
N GLU A 41 15.43 4.45 53.77
CA GLU A 41 14.35 5.02 54.58
C GLU A 41 13.47 6.04 53.83
N THR A 42 12.17 5.72 53.87
CA THR A 42 10.92 6.48 53.92
C THR A 42 10.98 8.00 54.18
N SER A 43 10.08 8.77 53.54
CA SER A 43 9.14 9.80 54.08
C SER A 43 8.85 10.94 53.08
N GLY A 44 7.57 11.23 52.77
CA GLY A 44 7.11 12.38 51.96
C GLY A 44 7.10 13.73 52.74
N PRO A 45 6.24 14.74 52.42
CA PRO A 45 5.27 14.89 51.32
C PRO A 45 5.25 16.29 50.64
N THR A 46 4.32 16.46 49.68
CA THR A 46 3.65 17.72 49.23
C THR A 46 4.30 18.53 48.10
N GLN A 47 3.70 18.47 46.90
CA GLN A 47 3.06 19.65 46.31
C GLN A 47 2.09 19.22 45.20
N GLU A 48 0.86 19.70 45.32
CA GLU A 48 -0.16 19.67 44.27
C GLU A 48 0.36 20.44 43.06
N ASP A 49 0.39 19.80 41.89
CA ASP A 49 0.31 20.51 40.62
C ASP A 49 -0.79 19.89 39.77
N LYS A 50 -1.82 20.71 39.53
CA LYS A 50 -2.89 20.43 38.59
C LYS A 50 -2.30 20.50 37.19
N SER A 51 -2.17 19.35 36.53
CA SER A 51 -2.16 19.28 35.07
C SER A 51 -3.19 18.26 34.63
N SER A 52 -4.19 18.75 33.90
CA SER A 52 -5.12 17.94 33.13
C SER A 52 -4.35 17.15 32.06
N PRO A 53 -4.71 15.90 31.74
CA PRO A 53 -4.11 15.22 30.61
C PRO A 53 -4.75 15.77 29.33
N GLU A 54 -3.92 16.39 28.48
CA GLU A 54 -4.20 16.51 27.06
C GLU A 54 -4.19 15.10 26.47
N ASP A 55 -5.38 14.52 26.28
CA ASP A 55 -5.54 13.28 25.53
C ASP A 55 -5.21 13.56 24.06
N HIS A 56 -4.12 12.96 23.58
CA HIS A 56 -3.70 13.02 22.18
C HIS A 56 -4.78 12.44 21.24
N PRO A 57 -5.31 13.20 20.28
CA PRO A 57 -6.35 12.75 19.36
C PRO A 57 -5.85 11.81 18.24
N SER A 58 -4.54 11.63 18.06
CA SER A 58 -3.98 10.86 16.94
C SER A 58 -4.38 9.37 16.99
N CYS A 59 -4.27 8.73 18.15
CA CYS A 59 -4.44 7.28 18.26
C CYS A 59 -5.86 6.78 17.88
N VAL A 60 -6.89 7.58 18.17
CA VAL A 60 -8.28 7.21 17.85
C VAL A 60 -8.59 7.44 16.37
N ILE A 61 -8.02 8.50 15.79
CA ILE A 61 -8.15 8.81 14.36
C ILE A 61 -7.44 7.73 13.55
N ASP A 62 -6.21 7.35 13.94
CA ASP A 62 -5.42 6.32 13.26
C ASP A 62 -6.14 4.97 13.23
N THR A 63 -6.70 4.53 14.37
CA THR A 63 -7.38 3.23 14.48
C THR A 63 -8.69 3.17 13.68
N VAL A 64 -9.47 4.27 13.66
CA VAL A 64 -10.72 4.34 12.89
C VAL A 64 -10.42 4.46 11.39
N ASN A 65 -9.35 5.17 11.03
CA ASN A 65 -8.88 5.30 9.66
C ASN A 65 -8.37 3.97 9.11
N ASP A 66 -7.64 3.19 9.90
CA ASP A 66 -7.16 1.86 9.50
C ASP A 66 -8.31 0.88 9.25
N ALA A 67 -9.32 0.87 10.13
CA ALA A 67 -10.51 0.03 9.96
C ALA A 67 -11.36 0.47 8.75
N SER A 68 -11.46 1.79 8.50
CA SER A 68 -12.16 2.32 7.32
C SER A 68 -11.39 2.03 6.04
N LYS A 69 -10.05 2.12 6.06
CA LYS A 69 -9.16 1.79 4.94
C LYS A 69 -9.29 0.32 4.54
N LEU A 70 -9.26 -0.59 5.51
CA LEU A 70 -9.44 -2.01 5.23
C LEU A 70 -10.84 -2.31 4.69
N SER A 71 -11.88 -1.64 5.22
CA SER A 71 -13.24 -1.77 4.72
C SER A 71 -13.39 -1.30 3.27
N SER A 72 -12.79 -0.16 2.92
CA SER A 72 -12.85 0.39 1.55
C SER A 72 -11.99 -0.42 0.59
N GLU A 73 -10.79 -0.85 1.00
CA GLU A 73 -9.88 -1.68 0.20
C GLU A 73 -10.49 -3.06 -0.10
N ILE A 74 -11.12 -3.71 0.88
CA ILE A 74 -11.81 -4.99 0.70
C ILE A 74 -13.09 -4.80 -0.14
N GLY A 75 -13.82 -3.68 0.04
CA GLY A 75 -15.07 -3.41 -0.66
C GLY A 75 -14.92 -2.99 -2.12
N MET A 76 -13.81 -2.34 -2.48
CA MET A 76 -13.57 -1.77 -3.82
C MET A 76 -12.60 -2.58 -4.68
N ASN A 77 -11.76 -3.43 -4.09
CA ASN A 77 -10.78 -4.22 -4.84
C ASN A 77 -11.27 -5.66 -5.04
N HIS A 78 -11.77 -5.96 -6.25
CA HIS A 78 -12.24 -7.31 -6.62
C HIS A 78 -11.15 -8.39 -6.55
N ASP A 79 -9.88 -8.00 -6.54
CA ASP A 79 -8.72 -8.89 -6.47
C ASP A 79 -8.09 -8.93 -5.07
N PHE A 80 -8.79 -8.45 -4.02
CA PHE A 80 -8.26 -8.51 -2.65
C PHE A 80 -7.98 -9.97 -2.25
N HIS A 81 -6.71 -10.25 -1.99
CA HIS A 81 -6.22 -11.54 -1.58
C HIS A 81 -5.30 -11.33 -0.38
N VAL A 82 -5.60 -12.00 0.73
CA VAL A 82 -4.67 -12.04 1.83
C VAL A 82 -3.52 -12.93 1.38
N GLU A 83 -2.31 -12.37 1.29
CA GLU A 83 -1.08 -13.12 1.11
C GLU A 83 -0.33 -13.20 2.44
N GLU A 84 0.30 -14.36 2.67
CA GLU A 84 1.26 -14.46 3.76
C GLU A 84 2.43 -13.53 3.44
N LYS A 85 2.78 -12.61 4.35
CA LYS A 85 3.99 -11.80 4.21
C LYS A 85 5.20 -12.75 4.23
N VAL A 86 5.66 -13.15 3.05
CA VAL A 86 6.89 -13.94 2.90
C VAL A 86 8.05 -13.02 3.26
N LEU A 87 8.52 -13.11 4.50
CA LEU A 87 9.74 -12.43 4.91
C LEU A 87 10.90 -12.91 4.01
N PRO A 88 11.75 -12.01 3.50
CA PRO A 88 12.92 -12.42 2.73
C PRO A 88 13.77 -13.41 3.54
N PRO A 89 14.31 -14.48 2.90
CA PRO A 89 15.15 -15.46 3.60
C PRO A 89 16.43 -14.84 4.20
N SER A 90 16.80 -13.63 3.75
CA SER A 90 17.90 -12.84 4.29
C SER A 90 17.55 -12.01 5.53
N SER A 91 16.27 -11.93 5.92
CA SER A 91 15.85 -11.18 7.10
C SER A 91 16.17 -11.96 8.39
N LEU A 92 16.59 -11.25 9.44
CA LEU A 92 16.93 -11.86 10.73
C LEU A 92 15.74 -12.64 11.31
N GLU A 93 14.55 -12.06 11.21
CA GLU A 93 13.29 -12.63 11.66
C GLU A 93 12.93 -13.91 10.88
N GLY A 94 13.11 -13.91 9.56
CA GLY A 94 12.92 -15.10 8.72
C GLY A 94 13.82 -16.26 9.12
N ARG A 95 15.11 -16.00 9.36
CA ARG A 95 16.05 -17.05 9.80
C ARG A 95 15.74 -17.57 11.20
N VAL A 96 15.34 -16.69 12.12
CA VAL A 96 14.96 -17.08 13.49
C VAL A 96 13.73 -17.98 13.44
N LYS A 97 12.70 -17.59 12.68
CA LYS A 97 11.48 -18.40 12.49
C LYS A 97 11.77 -19.76 11.86
N GLU A 98 12.62 -19.80 10.83
CA GLU A 98 13.03 -21.07 10.19
C GLU A 98 13.80 -21.98 11.16
N THR A 99 14.70 -21.41 11.97
CA THR A 99 15.49 -22.16 12.96
C THR A 99 14.60 -22.79 14.02
N ILE A 100 13.64 -22.03 14.56
CA ILE A 100 12.67 -22.52 15.56
C ILE A 100 11.80 -23.62 14.94
N HIS A 101 11.32 -23.42 13.70
CA HIS A 101 10.52 -24.42 13.01
C HIS A 101 11.30 -25.72 12.79
N ASN A 102 12.55 -25.66 12.35
CA ASN A 102 13.36 -26.86 12.15
C ASN A 102 13.66 -27.57 13.48
N ALA A 103 13.96 -26.82 14.55
CA ALA A 103 14.20 -27.39 15.87
C ALA A 103 12.99 -28.19 16.41
N PHE A 104 11.76 -27.72 16.18
CA PHE A 104 10.55 -28.47 16.53
C PHE A 104 10.47 -29.83 15.81
N TRP A 105 10.71 -29.87 14.49
CA TRP A 105 10.64 -31.11 13.72
C TRP A 105 11.78 -32.08 14.06
N ASP A 106 12.97 -31.57 14.38
CA ASP A 106 14.09 -32.37 14.86
C ASP A 106 13.76 -32.97 16.23
N HIS A 107 13.19 -32.19 17.14
CA HIS A 107 12.74 -32.68 18.45
C HIS A 107 11.64 -33.75 18.34
N LEU A 108 10.62 -33.52 17.49
CA LEU A 108 9.57 -34.51 17.22
C LEU A 108 10.17 -35.82 16.69
N LYS A 109 11.19 -35.73 15.81
CA LYS A 109 11.88 -36.89 15.28
C LYS A 109 12.65 -37.66 16.37
N GLU A 110 13.34 -36.95 17.26
CA GLU A 110 14.04 -37.57 18.39
C GLU A 110 13.07 -38.30 19.33
N GLN A 111 11.93 -37.68 19.67
CA GLN A 111 10.91 -38.28 20.53
C GLN A 111 10.30 -39.56 19.94
N LEU A 112 10.00 -39.56 18.64
CA LEU A 112 9.45 -40.74 17.96
C LEU A 112 10.46 -41.88 17.79
N LEU A 113 11.76 -41.58 17.77
CA LEU A 113 12.84 -42.58 17.67
C LEU A 113 13.33 -43.09 19.02
N ALA A 114 12.92 -42.47 20.13
CA ALA A 114 13.27 -42.88 21.48
C ALA A 114 12.71 -44.28 21.82
N ALA A 115 13.32 -44.95 22.81
CA ALA A 115 12.89 -46.26 23.29
C ALA A 115 12.64 -46.21 24.82
N PRO A 116 11.38 -46.17 25.30
CA PRO A 116 10.12 -46.16 24.53
C PRO A 116 9.87 -44.81 23.81
N PRO A 117 9.07 -44.81 22.73
CA PRO A 117 8.74 -43.58 22.00
C PRO A 117 7.91 -42.62 22.85
N ASP A 118 8.23 -41.34 22.77
CA ASP A 118 7.44 -40.26 23.36
C ASP A 118 6.55 -39.64 22.29
N PHE A 119 5.25 -39.55 22.55
CA PHE A 119 4.27 -39.00 21.62
C PHE A 119 3.75 -37.63 22.07
N SER A 120 4.32 -37.02 23.10
CA SER A 120 3.83 -35.75 23.68
C SER A 120 3.72 -34.65 22.61
N CYS A 121 4.79 -34.43 21.83
CA CYS A 121 4.80 -33.44 20.75
C CYS A 121 3.85 -33.83 19.58
N ALA A 122 3.77 -35.13 19.27
CA ALA A 122 2.87 -35.62 18.23
C ALA A 122 1.39 -35.38 18.60
N LEU A 123 1.00 -35.57 19.86
CA LEU A 123 -0.36 -35.32 20.33
C LEU A 123 -0.74 -33.83 20.25
N GLU A 124 0.19 -32.94 20.58
CA GLU A 124 -0.05 -31.50 20.45
C GLU A 124 -0.20 -31.08 18.98
N LEU A 125 0.62 -31.63 18.08
CA LEU A 125 0.48 -31.40 16.65
C LEU A 125 -0.85 -31.93 16.10
N LEU A 126 -1.27 -33.12 16.54
CA LEU A 126 -2.56 -33.72 16.15
C LEU A 126 -3.75 -32.90 16.64
N LYS A 127 -3.65 -32.32 17.84
CA LYS A 127 -4.64 -31.38 18.36
C LYS A 127 -4.76 -30.16 17.44
N GLU A 128 -3.64 -29.56 17.05
CA GLU A 128 -3.67 -28.40 16.15
C GLU A 128 -4.22 -28.76 14.77
N ILE A 129 -3.83 -29.91 14.22
CA ILE A 129 -4.39 -30.43 12.97
C ILE A 129 -5.91 -30.60 13.07
N LYS A 130 -6.42 -31.16 14.17
CA LYS A 130 -7.86 -31.28 14.43
C LYS A 130 -8.54 -29.91 14.40
N GLU A 131 -8.01 -28.93 15.14
CA GLU A 131 -8.58 -27.58 15.18
C GLU A 131 -8.57 -26.92 13.80
N ILE A 132 -7.50 -27.07 13.02
CA ILE A 132 -7.45 -26.54 11.65
C ILE A 132 -8.50 -27.21 10.78
N LEU A 133 -8.59 -28.54 10.76
CA LEU A 133 -9.60 -29.27 9.98
C LEU A 133 -11.03 -28.84 10.35
N LEU A 134 -11.32 -28.64 11.64
CA LEU A 134 -12.61 -28.14 12.11
C LEU A 134 -12.86 -26.69 11.67
N SER A 135 -11.83 -25.86 11.63
CA SER A 135 -11.91 -24.47 11.17
C SER A 135 -12.19 -24.34 9.66
N LEU A 136 -11.84 -25.37 8.88
CA LEU A 136 -12.12 -25.44 7.45
C LEU A 136 -13.57 -25.84 7.13
N LEU A 137 -14.35 -26.22 8.13
CA LEU A 137 -15.74 -26.64 7.93
C LEU A 137 -16.69 -25.45 7.84
N LEU A 138 -17.66 -25.56 6.93
CA LEU A 138 -18.78 -24.63 6.87
C LEU A 138 -19.77 -24.89 8.02
N PRO A 139 -20.49 -23.86 8.53
CA PRO A 139 -21.38 -24.00 9.69
C PRO A 139 -22.49 -25.06 9.57
N ARG A 140 -22.80 -25.51 8.35
CA ARG A 140 -23.87 -26.49 8.08
C ARG A 140 -23.36 -27.94 8.07
N GLN A 141 -22.05 -28.18 8.12
CA GLN A 141 -21.43 -29.50 8.00
C GLN A 141 -21.31 -30.24 9.34
N ASN A 142 -22.40 -30.29 10.11
CA ASN A 142 -22.40 -30.88 11.46
C ASN A 142 -22.04 -32.36 11.48
N ARG A 143 -22.42 -33.12 10.45
CA ARG A 143 -22.08 -34.54 10.34
C ARG A 143 -20.56 -34.74 10.22
N LEU A 144 -19.93 -34.02 9.29
CA LEU A 144 -18.48 -34.11 9.07
C LEU A 144 -17.70 -33.62 10.29
N ARG A 145 -18.22 -32.59 10.96
CA ARG A 145 -17.70 -32.13 12.25
C ARG A 145 -17.66 -33.25 13.29
N SER A 146 -18.77 -33.95 13.49
CA SER A 146 -18.82 -35.08 14.43
C SER A 146 -17.88 -36.22 14.03
N GLU A 147 -17.79 -36.55 12.73
CA GLU A 147 -16.86 -37.56 12.22
C GLU A 147 -15.39 -37.20 12.52
N ILE A 148 -15.00 -35.92 12.37
CA ILE A 148 -13.65 -35.44 12.74
C ILE A 148 -13.44 -35.48 14.26
N GLU A 149 -14.44 -35.03 15.04
CA GLU A 149 -14.35 -34.99 16.51
C GLU A 149 -14.17 -36.39 17.11
N GLU A 150 -14.84 -37.41 16.56
CA GLU A 150 -14.77 -38.81 16.99
C GLU A 150 -13.45 -39.48 16.57
N ALA A 151 -13.03 -39.31 15.30
CA ALA A 151 -11.81 -39.95 14.80
C ALA A 151 -10.52 -39.33 15.38
N LEU A 152 -10.54 -38.03 15.73
CA LEU A 152 -9.46 -37.32 16.38
C LEU A 152 -9.79 -37.02 17.85
N ASP A 153 -10.31 -38.01 18.59
CA ASP A 153 -10.55 -37.88 20.03
C ASP A 153 -9.22 -37.83 20.79
N MET A 154 -8.90 -36.67 21.38
CA MET A 154 -7.62 -36.45 22.06
C MET A 154 -7.45 -37.30 23.31
N ASP A 155 -8.54 -37.62 24.02
CA ASP A 155 -8.47 -38.47 25.22
C ASP A 155 -8.20 -39.92 24.84
N LEU A 156 -8.74 -40.38 23.71
CA LEU A 156 -8.45 -41.70 23.17
C LEU A 156 -7.01 -41.79 22.66
N LEU A 157 -6.57 -40.83 21.84
CA LEU A 157 -5.22 -40.79 21.28
C LEU A 157 -4.14 -40.71 22.38
N LYS A 158 -4.41 -39.97 23.46
CA LYS A 158 -3.51 -39.91 24.61
C LYS A 158 -3.37 -41.28 25.30
N LYS A 159 -4.46 -42.01 25.49
CA LYS A 159 -4.41 -43.37 26.06
C LYS A 159 -3.65 -44.33 25.15
N GLU A 160 -3.86 -44.25 23.84
CA GLU A 160 -3.13 -45.08 22.87
C GLU A 160 -1.63 -44.77 22.87
N ALA A 161 -1.26 -43.50 23.05
CA ALA A 161 0.13 -43.07 23.19
C ALA A 161 0.78 -43.61 24.48
N GLU A 162 0.11 -43.52 25.63
CA GLU A 162 0.61 -44.02 26.93
C GLU A 162 0.86 -45.53 26.92
N HIS A 163 0.07 -46.28 26.14
CA HIS A 163 0.24 -47.72 25.94
C HIS A 163 1.18 -48.09 24.78
N GLY A 164 1.74 -47.11 24.06
CA GLY A 164 2.63 -47.32 22.92
C GLY A 164 1.95 -47.95 21.69
N THR A 165 0.63 -47.85 21.59
CA THR A 165 -0.17 -48.44 20.50
C THR A 165 -0.63 -47.42 19.46
N LEU A 166 -0.28 -46.15 19.61
CA LEU A 166 -0.66 -45.08 18.70
C LEU A 166 -0.19 -45.34 17.26
N ASN A 167 -1.13 -45.47 16.33
CA ASN A 167 -0.85 -45.77 14.93
C ASN A 167 -0.79 -44.49 14.08
N VAL A 168 0.38 -43.84 14.08
CA VAL A 168 0.61 -42.60 13.31
C VAL A 168 0.28 -42.76 11.81
N PRO A 169 0.71 -43.82 11.09
CA PRO A 169 0.35 -44.00 9.68
C PRO A 169 -1.15 -44.05 9.39
N HIS A 170 -1.93 -44.72 10.24
CA HIS A 170 -3.38 -44.79 10.09
C HIS A 170 -4.03 -43.41 10.26
N LEU A 171 -3.58 -42.67 11.27
CA LEU A 171 -4.06 -41.33 11.57
C LEU A 171 -3.70 -40.32 10.48
N SER A 172 -2.46 -40.36 9.99
CA SER A 172 -2.03 -39.52 8.87
C SER A 172 -2.84 -39.79 7.60
N LYS A 173 -3.17 -41.06 7.32
CA LYS A 173 -4.04 -41.41 6.18
C LYS A 173 -5.46 -40.87 6.34
N TYR A 174 -6.03 -40.95 7.55
CA TYR A 174 -7.33 -40.34 7.83
C TYR A 174 -7.31 -38.83 7.60
N ILE A 175 -6.33 -38.13 8.17
CA ILE A 175 -6.15 -36.68 8.00
C ILE A 175 -6.03 -36.32 6.52
N LEU A 176 -5.25 -37.08 5.75
CA LEU A 176 -5.04 -36.83 4.33
C LEU A 176 -6.31 -37.01 3.50
N ASN A 177 -7.14 -38.01 3.83
CA ASN A 177 -8.46 -38.17 3.22
C ASN A 177 -9.37 -36.97 3.54
N MET A 178 -9.34 -36.46 4.77
CA MET A 178 -10.10 -35.27 5.15
C MET A 178 -9.59 -34.02 4.42
N MET A 179 -8.27 -33.87 4.26
CA MET A 179 -7.70 -32.78 3.47
C MET A 179 -8.16 -32.86 2.01
N THR A 180 -8.14 -34.04 1.40
CA THR A 180 -8.62 -34.26 0.02
C THR A 180 -10.09 -33.89 -0.15
N LEU A 181 -10.90 -34.12 0.88
CA LEU A 181 -12.33 -33.77 0.88
C LEU A 181 -12.59 -32.26 1.02
N LEU A 182 -11.72 -31.56 1.76
CA LEU A 182 -11.92 -30.16 2.17
C LEU A 182 -11.12 -29.14 1.34
N CYS A 183 -10.10 -29.57 0.61
CA CYS A 183 -9.22 -28.66 -0.12
C CYS A 183 -9.87 -28.09 -1.39
N ALA A 184 -9.38 -26.92 -1.80
CA ALA A 184 -9.71 -26.36 -3.11
C ALA A 184 -8.97 -27.13 -4.22
N PRO A 185 -9.50 -27.16 -5.46
CA PRO A 185 -8.90 -27.91 -6.57
C PRO A 185 -7.42 -27.57 -6.85
N VAL A 186 -7.01 -26.33 -6.57
CA VAL A 186 -5.62 -25.87 -6.72
C VAL A 186 -4.64 -26.60 -5.79
N ARG A 187 -5.12 -27.23 -4.72
CA ARG A 187 -4.31 -27.93 -3.72
C ARG A 187 -4.29 -29.45 -3.91
N ASP A 188 -5.08 -30.00 -4.81
CA ASP A 188 -5.17 -31.45 -5.03
C ASP A 188 -3.78 -32.08 -5.30
N GLU A 189 -2.95 -31.43 -6.12
CA GLU A 189 -1.59 -31.91 -6.41
C GLU A 189 -0.68 -31.88 -5.16
N ALA A 190 -0.83 -30.87 -4.30
CA ALA A 190 -0.05 -30.74 -3.08
C ALA A 190 -0.41 -31.85 -2.07
N VAL A 191 -1.71 -32.13 -1.92
CA VAL A 191 -2.21 -33.23 -1.08
C VAL A 191 -1.73 -34.58 -1.62
N GLN A 192 -1.81 -34.80 -2.93
CA GLN A 192 -1.35 -36.05 -3.57
C GLN A 192 0.16 -36.30 -3.38
N LYS A 193 1.00 -35.25 -3.36
CA LYS A 193 2.43 -35.40 -3.08
C LYS A 193 2.70 -35.96 -1.68
N LEU A 194 1.83 -35.67 -0.70
CA LEU A 194 1.95 -36.17 0.66
C LEU A 194 1.68 -37.67 0.78
N GLU A 195 0.80 -38.24 -0.06
CA GLU A 195 0.50 -39.69 -0.06
C GLU A 195 1.74 -40.57 -0.27
N ASN A 196 2.75 -40.04 -0.97
CA ASN A 196 3.97 -40.76 -1.32
C ASN A 196 5.07 -40.68 -0.24
N ILE A 197 4.85 -39.94 0.86
CA ILE A 197 5.85 -39.75 1.92
C ILE A 197 5.72 -40.87 2.96
N THR A 198 6.76 -41.69 3.10
CA THR A 198 6.79 -42.80 4.08
C THR A 198 7.27 -42.38 5.47
N ASP A 199 8.13 -41.36 5.55
CA ASP A 199 8.67 -40.87 6.83
C ASP A 199 7.59 -40.10 7.61
N PRO A 200 7.19 -40.53 8.83
CA PRO A 200 6.07 -39.93 9.55
C PRO A 200 6.27 -38.45 9.89
N VAL A 201 7.49 -38.04 10.25
CA VAL A 201 7.79 -36.65 10.61
C VAL A 201 7.69 -35.74 9.38
N ARG A 202 8.27 -36.16 8.24
CA ARG A 202 8.15 -35.42 6.97
C ARG A 202 6.71 -35.36 6.48
N LEU A 203 5.93 -36.43 6.68
CA LEU A 203 4.52 -36.45 6.32
C LEU A 203 3.72 -35.46 7.17
N LEU A 204 3.86 -35.50 8.50
CA LEU A 204 3.19 -34.58 9.42
C LEU A 204 3.59 -33.11 9.15
N ARG A 205 4.86 -32.86 8.84
CA ARG A 205 5.34 -31.53 8.40
C ARG A 205 4.65 -31.06 7.13
N GLY A 206 4.57 -31.92 6.12
CA GLY A 206 3.89 -31.59 4.86
C GLY A 206 2.39 -31.38 5.03
N ILE A 207 1.73 -32.22 5.83
CA ILE A 207 0.32 -32.07 6.22
C ILE A 207 0.08 -30.69 6.83
N PHE A 208 0.88 -30.32 7.84
CA PHE A 208 0.72 -29.05 8.54
C PHE A 208 0.91 -27.84 7.61
N GLN A 209 1.89 -27.89 6.70
CA GLN A 209 2.12 -26.86 5.70
C GLN A 209 0.94 -26.69 4.74
N VAL A 210 0.41 -27.80 4.19
CA VAL A 210 -0.73 -27.74 3.27
C VAL A 210 -2.00 -27.30 3.99
N LEU A 211 -2.21 -27.71 5.24
CA LEU A 211 -3.33 -27.22 6.07
C LEU A 211 -3.26 -25.70 6.30
N GLY A 212 -2.07 -25.13 6.49
CA GLY A 212 -1.88 -23.68 6.56
C GLY A 212 -2.32 -22.97 5.28
N LEU A 213 -1.95 -23.54 4.13
CA LEU A 213 -2.38 -23.03 2.82
C LEU A 213 -3.91 -23.14 2.64
N MET A 214 -4.51 -24.27 3.03
CA MET A 214 -5.96 -24.47 2.98
C MET A 214 -6.72 -23.46 3.85
N LYS A 215 -6.18 -23.10 5.03
CA LYS A 215 -6.76 -22.06 5.89
C LYS A 215 -6.78 -20.72 5.16
N MET A 216 -5.69 -20.38 4.47
CA MET A 216 -5.60 -19.17 3.65
C MET A 216 -6.62 -19.16 2.52
N ASP A 217 -6.72 -20.28 1.80
CA ASP A 217 -7.69 -20.45 0.71
C ASP A 217 -9.12 -20.20 1.24
N MET A 218 -9.44 -20.70 2.44
CA MET A 218 -10.76 -20.53 3.05
C MET A 218 -11.03 -19.09 3.52
N VAL A 219 -10.02 -18.38 4.02
CA VAL A 219 -10.13 -16.95 4.35
C VAL A 219 -10.41 -16.14 3.09
N ASN A 220 -9.62 -16.35 2.03
CA ASN A 220 -9.76 -15.62 0.78
C ASN A 220 -11.11 -15.92 0.11
N TYR A 221 -11.53 -17.18 0.10
CA TYR A 221 -12.88 -17.55 -0.35
C TYR A 221 -13.98 -16.86 0.46
N THR A 222 -13.83 -16.80 1.80
CA THR A 222 -14.82 -16.15 2.67
C THR A 222 -14.92 -14.66 2.37
N ILE A 223 -13.79 -13.97 2.21
CA ILE A 223 -13.75 -12.54 1.84
C ILE A 223 -14.46 -12.33 0.51
N GLN A 224 -14.08 -13.08 -0.53
CA GLN A 224 -14.69 -12.98 -1.86
C GLN A 224 -16.20 -13.27 -1.83
N SER A 225 -16.63 -14.24 -1.02
CA SER A 225 -18.06 -14.59 -0.90
C SER A 225 -18.90 -13.50 -0.22
N LEU A 226 -18.29 -12.75 0.72
CA LEU A 226 -18.95 -11.69 1.47
C LEU A 226 -18.82 -10.32 0.79
N GLN A 227 -17.87 -10.16 -0.12
CA GLN A 227 -17.58 -8.90 -0.80
C GLN A 227 -18.80 -8.23 -1.43
N PRO A 228 -19.72 -8.94 -2.14
CA PRO A 228 -20.90 -8.28 -2.72
C PRO A 228 -21.81 -7.65 -1.66
N GLN A 229 -21.95 -8.29 -0.50
CA GLN A 229 -22.77 -7.78 0.61
C GLN A 229 -22.08 -6.61 1.33
N LEU A 230 -20.74 -6.67 1.45
CA LEU A 230 -19.95 -5.56 1.96
C LEU A 230 -20.08 -4.34 1.04
N GLN A 231 -20.02 -4.52 -0.28
CA GLN A 231 -20.14 -3.44 -1.25
C GLN A 231 -21.55 -2.81 -1.25
N GLU A 232 -22.61 -3.62 -1.06
CA GLU A 232 -23.98 -3.11 -0.99
C GLU A 232 -24.19 -2.13 0.18
N HIS A 233 -23.54 -2.40 1.32
CA HIS A 233 -23.70 -1.61 2.54
C HIS A 233 -22.52 -0.68 2.87
N SER A 234 -21.39 -0.76 2.14
CA SER A 234 -20.15 -0.02 2.44
C SER A 234 -20.38 1.48 2.45
N ILE A 235 -21.04 2.01 1.43
CA ILE A 235 -21.31 3.45 1.30
C ILE A 235 -22.13 3.97 2.49
N GLN A 236 -23.13 3.20 2.93
CA GLN A 236 -23.98 3.61 4.06
C GLN A 236 -23.19 3.57 5.37
N TYR A 237 -22.38 2.53 5.56
CA TYR A 237 -21.52 2.39 6.72
C TYR A 237 -20.47 3.50 6.81
N GLU A 238 -19.75 3.79 5.72
CA GLU A 238 -18.76 4.85 5.63
C GLU A 238 -19.39 6.22 5.88
N ARG A 239 -20.55 6.52 5.27
CA ARG A 239 -21.29 7.76 5.53
C ARG A 239 -21.70 7.89 7.00
N ALA A 240 -22.20 6.82 7.60
CA ALA A 240 -22.60 6.83 9.01
C ALA A 240 -21.40 7.05 9.94
N LYS A 241 -20.26 6.42 9.64
CA LYS A 241 -19.00 6.59 10.39
C LYS A 241 -18.42 7.98 10.23
N PHE A 242 -18.40 8.50 9.01
CA PHE A 242 -17.98 9.87 8.74
C PHE A 242 -18.87 10.88 9.47
N GLN A 243 -20.19 10.68 9.45
CA GLN A 243 -21.12 11.53 10.19
C GLN A 243 -20.93 11.44 11.71
N GLU A 244 -20.65 10.24 12.25
CA GLU A 244 -20.31 10.05 13.67
C GLU A 244 -19.06 10.86 14.05
N LEU A 245 -18.05 10.88 13.17
CA LEU A 245 -16.81 11.61 13.36
C LEU A 245 -17.04 13.13 13.35
N LEU A 246 -17.82 13.64 12.38
CA LEU A 246 -18.19 15.05 12.29
C LEU A 246 -18.98 15.54 13.52
N ASN A 247 -19.89 14.70 14.03
CA ASN A 247 -20.66 15.03 15.23
C ASN A 247 -19.77 15.16 16.48
N LYS A 248 -18.67 14.41 16.55
CA LYS A 248 -17.70 14.47 17.65
C LYS A 248 -16.75 15.66 17.51
N GLN A 249 -16.36 16.01 16.28
CA GLN A 249 -15.40 17.06 16.00
C GLN A 249 -15.90 18.00 14.89
N PRO A 250 -16.60 19.09 15.24
CA PRO A 250 -17.17 20.01 14.24
C PRO A 250 -16.15 20.78 13.39
N ARG A 251 -14.89 20.90 13.84
CA ARG A 251 -13.78 21.58 13.12
C ARG A 251 -12.87 20.61 12.36
N LEU A 252 -13.36 19.42 12.06
CA LEU A 252 -12.55 18.40 11.38
C LEU A 252 -12.27 18.71 9.90
N LEU A 253 -13.07 19.59 9.29
CA LEU A 253 -13.05 19.84 7.85
C LEU A 253 -12.59 21.27 7.51
N ASP A 254 -11.78 21.88 8.37
CA ASP A 254 -11.39 23.28 8.20
C ASP A 254 -10.54 23.46 6.92
N HIS A 255 -9.61 22.56 6.62
CA HIS A 255 -8.79 22.61 5.39
C HIS A 255 -9.63 22.25 4.16
N THR A 256 -10.45 21.22 4.25
CA THR A 256 -11.36 20.79 3.16
C THR A 256 -12.31 21.94 2.78
N THR A 257 -12.83 22.66 3.78
CA THR A 257 -13.72 23.81 3.54
C THR A 257 -12.97 24.97 2.88
N LYS A 258 -11.76 25.29 3.35
CA LYS A 258 -10.91 26.32 2.74
C LYS A 258 -10.57 25.98 1.29
N TRP A 259 -10.16 24.75 1.04
CA TRP A 259 -9.81 24.25 -0.29
C TRP A 259 -10.96 24.40 -1.28
N LEU A 260 -12.17 23.95 -0.93
CA LEU A 260 -13.35 24.10 -1.79
C LEU A 260 -13.77 25.57 -1.97
N ALA A 261 -13.63 26.39 -0.92
CA ALA A 261 -13.92 27.81 -1.00
C ALA A 261 -12.96 28.54 -1.96
N GLN A 262 -11.67 28.18 -1.94
CA GLN A 262 -10.68 28.71 -2.87
C GLN A 262 -11.02 28.32 -4.32
N ALA A 263 -11.32 27.05 -4.56
CA ALA A 263 -11.71 26.57 -5.90
C ALA A 263 -12.95 27.31 -6.44
N ALA A 264 -13.95 27.57 -5.59
CA ALA A 264 -15.12 28.35 -5.98
C ALA A 264 -14.80 29.83 -6.26
N ALA A 265 -13.84 30.41 -5.53
CA ALA A 265 -13.38 31.77 -5.76
C ALA A 265 -12.63 31.89 -7.10
N ASP A 266 -11.76 30.92 -7.42
CA ASP A 266 -11.00 30.89 -8.67
C ASP A 266 -11.94 30.84 -9.89
N LEU A 267 -12.97 29.99 -9.85
CA LEU A 267 -14.01 29.92 -10.90
C LEU A 267 -14.84 31.21 -11.04
N SER A 268 -14.89 32.03 -9.99
CA SER A 268 -15.62 33.30 -9.98
C SER A 268 -14.77 34.47 -10.46
N MET A 269 -13.44 34.28 -10.60
CA MET A 269 -12.55 35.33 -11.09
C MET A 269 -12.56 35.38 -12.62
N PRO A 270 -12.70 36.59 -13.22
CA PRO A 270 -12.53 36.72 -14.67
C PRO A 270 -11.08 36.39 -15.07
N PRO A 271 -10.86 35.79 -16.26
CA PRO A 271 -9.52 35.43 -16.70
C PRO A 271 -8.60 36.66 -16.71
N PRO A 272 -7.31 36.51 -16.35
CA PRO A 272 -6.38 37.63 -16.35
C PRO A 272 -6.20 38.13 -17.78
N SER A 273 -6.76 39.31 -18.06
CA SER A 273 -6.45 40.09 -19.25
C SER A 273 -4.94 40.31 -19.30
N CYS A 274 -4.26 39.72 -20.28
CA CYS A 274 -2.85 39.99 -20.54
C CYS A 274 -2.65 41.51 -20.68
N PRO A 275 -1.74 42.15 -19.92
CA PRO A 275 -1.30 43.48 -20.26
C PRO A 275 -0.33 43.32 -21.42
N ASP A 276 -0.76 43.63 -22.65
CA ASP A 276 0.07 44.30 -23.66
C ASP A 276 -0.67 44.46 -24.99
N THR A 277 -1.31 45.62 -25.18
CA THR A 277 -1.34 46.27 -26.50
C THR A 277 -1.54 47.77 -26.31
N PRO A 278 -0.55 48.64 -26.60
CA PRO A 278 -0.79 50.07 -26.62
C PRO A 278 -1.40 50.49 -27.97
N ASN A 279 -2.35 51.42 -27.87
CA ASN A 279 -3.02 52.20 -28.93
C ASN A 279 -4.28 51.57 -29.56
N SER A 280 -5.45 52.15 -29.26
CA SER A 280 -5.92 53.33 -29.99
C SER A 280 -7.20 53.89 -29.38
N SER A 281 -7.19 55.19 -29.09
CA SER A 281 -8.35 55.98 -28.72
C SER A 281 -9.25 56.24 -29.92
N SER A 282 -10.55 56.02 -29.74
CA SER A 282 -11.62 56.89 -30.24
C SER A 282 -12.94 56.45 -29.60
N GLY A 283 -13.54 57.36 -28.85
CA GLY A 283 -14.77 57.10 -28.12
C GLY A 283 -16.02 57.16 -29.00
N VAL A 284 -17.11 56.58 -28.52
CA VAL A 284 -18.41 57.24 -28.33
C VAL A 284 -19.17 56.45 -27.25
N SER A 285 -19.67 57.20 -26.27
CA SER A 285 -20.55 56.80 -25.18
C SER A 285 -21.90 56.22 -25.65
N SER A 286 -22.39 55.16 -25.00
CA SER A 286 -23.82 54.84 -24.90
C SER A 286 -24.13 53.95 -23.68
N SER A 287 -24.61 54.61 -22.62
CA SER A 287 -25.54 54.18 -21.53
C SER A 287 -25.31 52.89 -20.72
N PRO A 288 -25.44 52.95 -19.37
CA PRO A 288 -25.45 51.77 -18.51
C PRO A 288 -26.84 51.11 -18.56
N SER A 289 -26.89 49.83 -18.89
CA SER A 289 -28.03 48.98 -18.54
C SER A 289 -27.50 47.95 -17.54
N GLU A 290 -27.83 48.17 -16.26
CA GLU A 290 -27.83 47.16 -15.22
C GLU A 290 -28.78 46.03 -15.64
N ALA A 291 -28.30 45.11 -16.46
CA ALA A 291 -28.79 43.75 -16.43
C ALA A 291 -27.92 43.05 -15.38
N ALA A 292 -28.49 42.86 -14.19
CA ALA A 292 -27.93 41.98 -13.19
C ALA A 292 -27.67 40.61 -13.84
N ILE A 293 -26.42 40.36 -14.21
CA ILE A 293 -25.92 39.01 -14.41
C ILE A 293 -25.82 38.47 -12.99
N SER A 294 -26.91 37.89 -12.49
CA SER A 294 -26.81 36.97 -11.37
C SER A 294 -25.84 35.88 -11.82
N PRO A 295 -24.66 35.70 -11.20
CA PRO A 295 -23.79 34.61 -11.58
C PRO A 295 -24.61 33.33 -11.39
N GLU A 296 -24.74 32.56 -12.47
CA GLU A 296 -25.38 31.26 -12.44
C GLU A 296 -24.69 30.45 -11.32
N PRO A 297 -25.46 29.77 -10.44
CA PRO A 297 -24.85 29.09 -9.30
C PRO A 297 -23.87 28.03 -9.82
N LEU A 298 -22.59 28.18 -9.45
CA LEU A 298 -21.52 27.24 -9.82
C LEU A 298 -21.96 25.82 -9.45
N SER A 299 -21.85 24.90 -10.41
CA SER A 299 -22.21 23.50 -10.13
C SER A 299 -21.21 22.89 -9.13
N PRO A 300 -21.66 22.08 -8.16
CA PRO A 300 -20.76 21.42 -7.22
C PRO A 300 -19.68 20.57 -7.93
N ALA A 301 -20.02 19.99 -9.08
CA ALA A 301 -19.09 19.23 -9.89
C ALA A 301 -17.93 20.11 -10.41
N MET A 302 -18.23 21.32 -10.90
CA MET A 302 -17.18 22.24 -11.37
C MET A 302 -16.26 22.69 -10.24
N VAL A 303 -16.81 23.01 -9.06
CA VAL A 303 -15.99 23.39 -7.89
C VAL A 303 -15.08 22.25 -7.47
N LEU A 304 -15.58 21.00 -7.50
CA LEU A 304 -14.77 19.82 -7.21
C LEU A 304 -13.67 19.61 -8.25
N SER A 305 -13.98 19.71 -9.55
CA SER A 305 -12.99 19.59 -10.62
C SER A 305 -11.88 20.64 -10.47
N GLN A 306 -12.26 21.90 -10.25
CA GLN A 306 -11.29 22.97 -9.99
C GLN A 306 -10.47 22.68 -8.74
N GLY A 307 -11.10 22.20 -7.67
CA GLY A 307 -10.39 21.82 -6.44
C GLY A 307 -9.33 20.75 -6.68
N PHE A 308 -9.64 19.71 -7.45
CA PHE A 308 -8.65 18.68 -7.80
C PHE A 308 -7.54 19.21 -8.71
N LEU A 309 -7.84 20.11 -9.66
CA LEU A 309 -6.82 20.79 -10.46
C LEU A 309 -5.86 21.60 -9.57
N ASN A 310 -6.40 22.37 -8.63
CA ASN A 310 -5.61 23.13 -7.67
C ASN A 310 -4.71 22.21 -6.82
N LEU A 311 -5.16 20.98 -6.52
CA LEU A 311 -4.35 19.99 -5.80
C LEU A 311 -3.20 19.41 -6.65
N LEU A 312 -3.38 19.30 -7.96
CA LEU A 312 -2.30 18.86 -8.87
C LEU A 312 -1.23 19.93 -9.08
N LEU A 313 -1.52 21.18 -8.70
CA LEU A 313 -0.61 22.33 -8.74
C LEU A 313 -0.18 22.79 -7.35
N TRP A 314 -0.52 22.00 -6.33
CA TRP A 314 -0.34 22.32 -4.92
C TRP A 314 1.14 22.42 -4.55
N ASP A 315 1.45 23.30 -3.60
CA ASP A 315 2.81 23.37 -3.06
C ASP A 315 3.03 22.23 -2.04
N PRO A 316 3.96 21.30 -2.26
CA PRO A 316 4.22 20.21 -1.32
C PRO A 316 4.61 20.66 0.09
N GLU A 317 5.07 21.91 0.24
CA GLU A 317 5.40 22.54 1.53
C GLU A 317 4.20 23.15 2.27
N ASP A 318 3.01 23.19 1.64
CA ASP A 318 1.81 23.69 2.30
C ASP A 318 1.21 22.62 3.23
N GLU A 319 1.11 22.97 4.51
CA GLU A 319 0.59 22.11 5.58
C GLU A 319 -0.94 21.94 5.53
N GLU A 320 -1.67 22.77 4.78
CA GLU A 320 -3.14 22.79 4.75
C GLU A 320 -3.77 21.79 3.75
N PHE A 321 -3.32 20.54 3.75
CA PHE A 321 -3.89 19.50 2.87
C PHE A 321 -5.33 19.12 3.28
N PRO A 322 -6.27 18.91 2.33
CA PRO A 322 -7.66 18.57 2.65
C PRO A 322 -7.79 17.27 3.44
N GLU A 323 -8.44 17.33 4.61
CA GLU A 323 -8.58 16.19 5.51
C GLU A 323 -9.33 15.02 4.87
N THR A 324 -10.30 15.32 3.99
CA THR A 324 -11.07 14.29 3.27
C THR A 324 -10.28 13.50 2.25
N LEU A 325 -9.09 13.96 1.86
CA LEU A 325 -8.26 13.33 0.82
C LEU A 325 -6.95 12.76 1.38
N LEU A 326 -6.75 12.74 2.70
CA LEU A 326 -5.51 12.28 3.32
C LEU A 326 -5.12 10.85 2.90
N MET A 327 -6.11 9.98 2.70
CA MET A 327 -5.91 8.61 2.25
C MET A 327 -5.40 8.52 0.81
N ASP A 328 -5.74 9.50 -0.02
CA ASP A 328 -5.40 9.57 -1.43
C ASP A 328 -4.14 10.41 -1.69
N ARG A 329 -3.53 10.99 -0.65
CA ARG A 329 -2.38 11.91 -0.78
C ARG A 329 -1.23 11.32 -1.60
N ALA A 330 -0.84 10.09 -1.33
CA ALA A 330 0.26 9.44 -2.05
C ALA A 330 -0.07 9.25 -3.55
N TRP A 331 -1.32 8.94 -3.87
CA TRP A 331 -1.78 8.79 -5.25
C TRP A 331 -1.86 10.15 -5.97
N LEU A 332 -2.36 11.18 -5.29
CA LEU A 332 -2.39 12.55 -5.84
C LEU A 332 -0.98 13.10 -6.08
N GLN A 333 -0.02 12.81 -5.20
CA GLN A 333 1.40 13.18 -5.41
C GLN A 333 2.02 12.47 -6.61
N GLU A 334 1.66 11.20 -6.86
CA GLU A 334 2.08 10.49 -8.07
C GLU A 334 1.50 11.15 -9.33
N LEU A 335 0.22 11.55 -9.30
CA LEU A 335 -0.39 12.29 -10.41
C LEU A 335 0.26 13.66 -10.63
N GLU A 336 0.55 14.40 -9.57
CA GLU A 336 1.28 15.67 -9.62
C GLU A 336 2.65 15.46 -10.28
N ALA A 337 3.40 14.44 -9.86
CA ALA A 337 4.69 14.10 -10.46
C ALA A 337 4.56 13.78 -11.96
N GLN A 338 3.54 13.02 -12.35
CA GLN A 338 3.26 12.71 -13.76
C GLN A 338 2.89 13.96 -14.57
N LEU A 339 2.08 14.86 -14.02
CA LEU A 339 1.71 16.13 -14.66
C LEU A 339 2.94 17.02 -14.85
N ASN A 340 3.79 17.14 -13.84
CA ASN A 340 5.05 17.86 -13.93
C ASN A 340 5.96 17.28 -15.01
N GLN A 341 6.08 15.95 -15.07
CA GLN A 341 6.85 15.28 -16.12
C GLN A 341 6.30 15.56 -17.52
N LEU A 342 4.97 15.52 -17.68
CA LEU A 342 4.35 15.82 -18.97
C LEU A 342 4.56 17.28 -19.39
N THR A 343 4.47 18.20 -18.44
CA THR A 343 4.66 19.65 -18.64
C THR A 343 6.09 19.96 -19.11
N ILE A 344 7.10 19.39 -18.46
CA ILE A 344 8.51 19.55 -18.85
C ILE A 344 8.75 18.88 -20.21
N LEU A 345 8.23 17.68 -20.45
CA LEU A 345 8.35 17.00 -21.74
C LEU A 345 7.78 17.85 -22.88
N ALA A 346 6.56 18.36 -22.72
CA ALA A 346 5.91 19.23 -23.71
C ALA A 346 6.68 20.54 -23.91
N SER A 347 7.20 21.15 -22.84
CA SER A 347 8.05 22.34 -22.91
C SER A 347 9.35 22.09 -23.68
N VAL A 348 10.03 20.97 -23.41
CA VAL A 348 11.24 20.55 -24.12
C VAL A 348 10.96 20.33 -25.61
N LEU A 349 9.84 19.67 -25.94
CA LEU A 349 9.43 19.45 -27.34
C LEU A 349 9.11 20.77 -28.04
N LEU A 350 8.43 21.71 -27.38
CA LEU A 350 8.11 23.01 -27.94
C LEU A 350 9.38 23.81 -28.22
N VAL A 351 10.30 23.89 -27.25
CA VAL A 351 11.59 24.55 -27.44
C VAL A 351 12.37 23.87 -28.56
N ALA A 352 12.51 22.54 -28.55
CA ALA A 352 13.21 21.81 -29.60
C ALA A 352 12.60 22.04 -30.99
N SER A 353 11.27 22.15 -31.10
CA SER A 353 10.57 22.43 -32.35
C SER A 353 10.96 23.78 -32.95
N SER A 354 11.19 24.80 -32.11
CA SER A 354 11.56 26.15 -32.55
C SER A 354 12.95 26.22 -33.20
N PHE A 355 13.83 25.27 -32.86
CA PHE A 355 15.19 25.18 -33.43
C PHE A 355 15.33 24.11 -34.53
N SER A 356 14.42 23.12 -34.60
CA SER A 356 14.55 21.96 -35.49
C SER A 356 14.07 22.23 -36.93
N GLY A 357 13.30 23.29 -37.16
CA GLY A 357 12.67 23.56 -38.45
C GLY A 357 11.53 22.58 -38.79
N SER A 358 10.63 22.99 -39.68
CA SER A 358 9.40 22.24 -39.98
C SER A 358 9.64 20.86 -40.61
N VAL A 359 10.75 20.68 -41.32
CA VAL A 359 11.10 19.42 -42.00
C VAL A 359 11.53 18.35 -41.00
N LEU A 360 12.35 18.71 -40.00
CA LEU A 360 12.82 17.76 -39.00
C LEU A 360 11.70 17.42 -38.01
N PHE A 361 11.00 18.44 -37.51
CA PHE A 361 9.92 18.24 -36.54
C PHE A 361 8.64 17.67 -37.17
N GLY A 362 8.49 17.76 -38.50
CA GLY A 362 7.44 17.06 -39.25
C GLY A 362 7.67 15.54 -39.37
N SER A 363 8.84 15.03 -39.00
CA SER A 363 9.13 13.59 -39.00
C SER A 363 8.65 12.93 -37.70
N PRO A 364 7.65 12.03 -37.74
CA PRO A 364 7.14 11.36 -36.54
C PRO A 364 8.22 10.52 -35.84
N GLN A 365 9.11 9.90 -36.62
CA GLN A 365 10.21 9.08 -36.06
C GLN A 365 11.17 9.92 -35.20
N PHE A 366 11.43 11.17 -35.60
CA PHE A 366 12.27 12.08 -34.84
C PHE A 366 11.56 12.52 -33.56
N VAL A 367 10.31 12.96 -33.66
CA VAL A 367 9.51 13.40 -32.49
C VAL A 367 9.35 12.26 -31.47
N ASP A 368 9.06 11.04 -31.92
CA ASP A 368 8.94 9.88 -31.04
C ASP A 368 10.26 9.49 -30.39
N LYS A 369 11.38 9.64 -31.11
CA LYS A 369 12.71 9.41 -30.56
C LYS A 369 13.05 10.47 -29.51
N LEU A 370 12.76 11.72 -29.79
CA LEU A 370 12.96 12.83 -28.85
C LEU A 370 12.10 12.65 -27.60
N LYS A 371 10.82 12.29 -27.74
CA LYS A 371 9.92 11.94 -26.62
C LYS A 371 10.51 10.85 -25.73
N ARG A 372 10.96 9.75 -26.33
CA ARG A 372 11.54 8.60 -25.59
C ARG A 372 12.84 8.99 -24.89
N THR A 373 13.74 9.71 -25.57
CA THR A 373 15.01 10.17 -25.00
C THR A 373 14.75 11.12 -23.83
N THR A 374 13.87 12.11 -24.00
CA THR A 374 13.53 13.04 -22.92
C THR A 374 12.91 12.26 -21.77
N LYS A 375 11.84 11.49 -21.99
CA LYS A 375 11.16 10.71 -20.93
C LYS A 375 12.13 9.81 -20.14
N ALA A 376 13.02 9.07 -20.80
CA ALA A 376 14.00 8.21 -20.11
C ALA A 376 14.96 9.01 -19.21
N LEU A 377 15.34 10.22 -19.63
CA LEU A 377 16.15 11.12 -18.80
C LEU A 377 15.33 11.75 -17.67
N MET A 378 14.01 11.84 -17.83
CA MET A 378 13.13 12.36 -16.79
C MET A 378 12.89 11.38 -15.64
N GLU A 379 12.97 10.08 -15.90
CA GLU A 379 12.87 9.06 -14.85
C GLU A 379 14.00 9.21 -13.80
N GLU A 380 15.11 9.86 -14.15
CA GLU A 380 16.22 10.19 -13.24
C GLU A 380 15.92 11.39 -12.29
N PHE A 381 14.91 12.24 -12.58
CA PHE A 381 14.53 13.39 -11.74
C PHE A 381 14.09 12.97 -10.33
N ASN A 382 13.59 11.74 -10.16
CA ASN A 382 13.21 11.22 -8.85
C ASN A 382 14.41 11.09 -7.88
N SER A 383 15.64 11.23 -8.37
CA SER A 383 16.88 11.05 -7.60
C SER A 383 17.76 12.31 -7.49
N ARG A 384 17.46 13.38 -8.23
CA ARG A 384 18.31 14.58 -8.35
C ARG A 384 17.49 15.85 -8.60
N PRO A 385 18.00 17.05 -8.24
CA PRO A 385 17.32 18.32 -8.51
C PRO A 385 16.98 18.52 -10.00
N GLU A 386 15.85 19.18 -10.28
CA GLU A 386 15.38 19.46 -11.64
C GLU A 386 16.43 20.22 -12.47
N GLU A 387 17.18 21.14 -11.87
CA GLU A 387 18.19 21.93 -12.57
C GLU A 387 19.33 21.06 -13.12
N GLU A 388 19.82 20.10 -12.34
CA GLU A 388 20.94 19.24 -12.73
C GLU A 388 20.54 18.26 -13.84
N ALA A 389 19.35 17.67 -13.72
CA ALA A 389 18.87 16.75 -14.72
C ALA A 389 18.46 17.48 -16.02
N MET A 390 17.98 18.73 -15.95
CA MET A 390 17.72 19.54 -17.15
C MET A 390 19.00 19.94 -17.91
N VAL A 391 20.16 20.03 -17.26
CA VAL A 391 21.46 20.15 -17.97
C VAL A 391 21.67 18.92 -18.84
N THR A 392 21.51 17.73 -18.28
CA THR A 392 21.68 16.46 -19.03
C THR A 392 20.67 16.33 -20.17
N VAL A 393 19.40 16.69 -19.93
CA VAL A 393 18.35 16.72 -20.96
C VAL A 393 18.74 17.68 -22.08
N SER A 394 19.19 18.89 -21.77
CA SER A 394 19.54 19.91 -22.77
C SER A 394 20.66 19.46 -23.71
N GLU A 395 21.69 18.81 -23.17
CA GLU A 395 22.81 18.27 -23.94
C GLU A 395 22.37 17.13 -24.86
N ARG A 396 21.59 16.18 -24.33
CA ARG A 396 21.13 15.01 -25.09
C ARG A 396 20.12 15.38 -26.18
N VAL A 397 19.19 16.29 -25.89
CA VAL A 397 18.25 16.83 -26.88
C VAL A 397 19.01 17.55 -28.00
N SER A 398 19.99 18.38 -27.66
CA SER A 398 20.83 19.06 -28.65
C SER A 398 21.61 18.07 -29.53
N GLN A 399 22.21 17.05 -28.93
CA GLN A 399 22.91 15.98 -29.67
C GLN A 399 21.97 15.23 -30.61
N GLU A 400 20.75 14.91 -30.17
CA GLU A 400 19.76 14.19 -30.97
C GLU A 400 19.28 15.02 -32.17
N ILE A 401 19.10 16.33 -31.99
CA ILE A 401 18.78 17.27 -33.09
C ILE A 401 19.93 17.28 -34.11
N HIS A 402 21.18 17.46 -33.67
CA HIS A 402 22.34 17.48 -34.57
C HIS A 402 22.54 16.16 -35.31
N GLN A 403 22.36 15.03 -34.62
CA GLN A 403 22.45 13.70 -35.23
C GLN A 403 21.36 13.49 -36.28
N SER A 404 20.14 13.95 -36.01
CA SER A 404 19.01 13.82 -36.92
C SER A 404 19.14 14.74 -38.13
N LEU A 405 19.61 15.99 -37.95
CA LEU A 405 19.98 16.89 -39.06
C LEU A 405 21.03 16.26 -39.97
N LYS A 406 22.07 15.67 -39.39
CA LYS A 406 23.14 14.97 -40.15
C LYS A 406 22.59 13.78 -40.94
N ASN A 407 21.75 12.95 -40.32
CA ASN A 407 21.15 11.78 -40.97
C ASN A 407 20.25 12.18 -42.15
N MET A 408 19.62 13.34 -42.08
CA MET A 408 18.74 13.87 -43.13
C MET A 408 19.48 14.73 -44.17
N GLY A 409 20.79 14.93 -44.02
CA GLY A 409 21.59 15.76 -44.92
C GLY A 409 21.29 17.26 -44.81
N LEU A 410 20.70 17.71 -43.70
CA LEU A 410 20.39 19.10 -43.43
C LEU A 410 21.59 19.84 -42.82
N ALA A 411 21.60 21.16 -42.93
CA ALA A 411 22.62 21.99 -42.30
C ALA A 411 22.56 21.86 -40.77
N ALA A 412 23.74 21.75 -40.15
CA ALA A 412 23.85 21.78 -38.69
C ALA A 412 23.39 23.14 -38.15
N LEU A 413 22.94 23.15 -36.88
CA LEU A 413 22.65 24.40 -36.19
C LEU A 413 23.93 25.25 -36.06
N SER A 414 23.77 26.57 -36.09
CA SER A 414 24.88 27.47 -35.77
C SER A 414 25.30 27.30 -34.30
N SER A 415 26.53 27.72 -33.98
CA SER A 415 27.01 27.74 -32.60
C SER A 415 26.08 28.57 -31.70
N ASP A 416 25.61 29.72 -32.19
CA ASP A 416 24.72 30.62 -31.44
C ASP A 416 23.35 30.00 -31.19
N ASN A 417 22.78 29.33 -32.21
CA ASN A 417 21.49 28.63 -32.06
C ASN A 417 21.61 27.43 -31.13
N THR A 418 22.76 26.75 -31.13
CA THR A 418 23.02 25.62 -30.22
C THR A 418 23.12 26.10 -28.77
N ALA A 419 23.84 27.19 -28.52
CA ALA A 419 23.92 27.80 -27.20
C ALA A 419 22.56 28.32 -26.71
N SER A 420 21.77 28.93 -27.61
CA SER A 420 20.42 29.40 -27.31
C SER A 420 19.47 28.25 -26.98
N LEU A 421 19.49 27.17 -27.76
CA LEU A 421 18.70 25.96 -27.51
C LEU A 421 19.01 25.38 -26.12
N ILE A 422 20.29 25.18 -25.80
CA ILE A 422 20.72 24.63 -24.51
C ILE A 422 20.27 25.55 -23.37
N GLY A 423 20.50 26.86 -23.49
CA GLY A 423 20.10 27.83 -22.47
C GLY A 423 18.58 27.90 -22.26
N GLN A 424 17.79 27.82 -23.34
CA GLN A 424 16.32 27.80 -23.22
C GLN A 424 15.82 26.50 -22.57
N LEU A 425 16.39 25.35 -22.95
CA LEU A 425 16.05 24.06 -22.33
C LEU A 425 16.42 24.04 -20.84
N GLN A 426 17.60 24.51 -20.46
CA GLN A 426 17.99 24.58 -19.04
C GLN A 426 17.07 25.52 -18.24
N ASN A 427 16.63 26.62 -18.84
CA ASN A 427 15.69 27.54 -18.19
C ASN A 427 14.28 26.94 -18.01
N VAL A 428 13.91 25.84 -18.67
CA VAL A 428 12.61 25.15 -18.43
C VAL A 428 12.53 24.56 -17.02
N ALA A 429 13.67 24.28 -16.37
CA ALA A 429 13.71 23.85 -14.97
C ALA A 429 13.09 24.87 -14.01
N LYS A 430 13.13 26.17 -14.35
CA LYS A 430 12.59 27.23 -13.49
C LYS A 430 11.07 27.24 -13.55
N LYS A 431 10.42 27.29 -12.39
CA LYS A 431 8.95 27.36 -12.29
C LYS A 431 8.38 28.61 -12.98
N GLU A 432 9.13 29.72 -12.99
CA GLU A 432 8.73 31.00 -13.61
C GLU A 432 8.96 31.06 -15.12
N ASN A 433 9.33 29.95 -15.76
CA ASN A 433 9.58 29.93 -17.20
C ASN A 433 8.25 30.13 -17.97
N CYS A 434 8.21 31.14 -18.85
CA CYS A 434 7.01 31.45 -19.62
C CYS A 434 6.52 30.27 -20.50
N VAL A 435 7.43 29.44 -21.03
CA VAL A 435 7.07 28.26 -21.83
C VAL A 435 6.43 27.20 -20.93
N ARG A 436 7.01 26.94 -19.76
CA ARG A 436 6.44 26.00 -18.77
C ARG A 436 5.06 26.45 -18.31
N SER A 437 4.90 27.75 -18.02
CA SER A 437 3.63 28.35 -17.59
C SER A 437 2.54 28.28 -18.66
N VAL A 438 2.86 28.58 -19.92
CA VAL A 438 1.88 28.48 -21.02
C VAL A 438 1.44 27.03 -21.26
N ILE A 439 2.38 26.08 -21.15
CA ILE A 439 2.06 24.65 -21.31
C ILE A 439 1.22 24.16 -20.13
N ALA A 440 1.54 24.54 -18.89
CA ALA A 440 0.75 24.20 -17.71
C ALA A 440 -0.70 24.73 -17.86
N GLN A 441 -0.85 26.00 -18.24
CA GLN A 441 -2.16 26.62 -18.44
C GLN A 441 -2.95 25.97 -19.59
N ALA A 442 -2.28 25.55 -20.67
CA ALA A 442 -2.91 24.82 -21.76
C ALA A 442 -3.40 23.43 -21.31
N LEU A 443 -2.63 22.73 -20.47
CA LEU A 443 -3.02 21.43 -19.91
C LEU A 443 -4.19 21.58 -18.94
N GLU A 444 -4.20 22.62 -18.10
CA GLU A 444 -5.35 22.95 -17.23
C GLU A 444 -6.62 23.17 -18.05
N THR A 445 -6.54 24.00 -19.10
CA THR A 445 -7.69 24.29 -19.98
C THR A 445 -8.20 23.03 -20.70
N GLU A 446 -7.29 22.14 -21.12
CA GLU A 446 -7.66 20.88 -21.78
C GLU A 446 -8.37 19.94 -20.80
N VAL A 447 -7.90 19.84 -19.55
CA VAL A 447 -8.55 19.04 -18.50
C VAL A 447 -9.91 19.61 -18.10
N GLU A 448 -10.08 20.93 -18.05
CA GLU A 448 -11.38 21.56 -17.82
C GLU A 448 -12.41 21.30 -18.94
N SER A 449 -11.93 20.99 -20.15
CA SER A 449 -12.78 20.77 -21.33
C SER A 449 -13.26 19.32 -21.53
N LEU A 450 -12.70 18.38 -20.76
CA LEU A 450 -13.04 16.94 -20.76
C LEU A 450 -14.19 16.65 -19.79
#